data_AF-A0A962VQE2-F1
#
_entry.id   AF-A0A962VQE2-F1
#
_cell.length_a   1.000
_cell.length_b   1.000
_cell.length_c   1.000
_cell.angle_alpha   90.00
_cell.angle_beta   90.00
_cell.angle_gamma   90.00
#
_symmetry.space_group_name_H-M   'P 1'
#
loop_
_entity.id
_entity.type
_entity.pdbx_description
1 polymer ?
#
loop_
_entity_poly.entity_id
_entity_poly.type
_entity_poly.pdbx_seq_one_letter_code
_entity_poly.pdbx_strand_id
1 'polypeptide(L)'
;WKLIKGKQELAQKGHRACEPLTKLELDDTAINTLIDQRLMQNESFLKRQKAFKDFDQWPADAQLGLLSMAWAMGPGFSASWPKFSAACEKMDFDAAAENCKMSEAGNPGVIPRNRANKRLFQNAAAVLAGEGDGFYKREILYYPQVLLKPVIISN
;
A
#
# COMPACT_ATOMS: atom_id res chain seq x y z
N TRP A 1 18.98 -17.01 -20.20
CA TRP A 1 19.25 -15.56 -20.38
C TRP A 1 19.88 -15.21 -21.73
N LYS A 2 21.12 -15.63 -22.06
CA LYS A 2 21.79 -15.28 -23.34
C LYS A 2 21.00 -15.68 -24.60
N LEU A 3 20.34 -16.84 -24.59
CA LEU A 3 19.50 -17.34 -25.69
C LEU A 3 18.36 -16.37 -26.06
N ILE A 4 17.61 -15.88 -25.06
CA ILE A 4 16.49 -14.95 -25.28
C ILE A 4 17.01 -13.56 -25.68
N LYS A 5 18.10 -13.09 -25.06
CA LYS A 5 18.70 -11.79 -25.39
C LYS A 5 19.18 -11.69 -26.85
N GLY A 6 19.63 -12.80 -27.43
CA GLY A 6 20.03 -12.89 -28.84
C GLY A 6 18.86 -12.95 -29.82
N LYS A 7 17.61 -13.03 -29.34
CA LYS A 7 16.39 -13.17 -30.14
C LYS A 7 15.46 -11.97 -29.95
N GLN A 8 15.97 -10.78 -30.26
CA GLN A 8 15.23 -9.52 -30.09
C GLN A 8 13.92 -9.48 -30.89
N GLU A 9 13.82 -10.26 -31.98
CA GLU A 9 12.61 -10.41 -32.80
C GLU A 9 11.41 -10.95 -32.02
N LEU A 10 11.63 -11.67 -30.91
CA LEU A 10 10.56 -12.20 -30.07
C LEU A 10 9.90 -11.14 -29.18
N ALA A 11 10.59 -10.02 -28.91
CA ALA A 11 10.07 -8.95 -28.04
C ALA A 11 8.76 -8.35 -28.57
N GLN A 12 8.59 -8.29 -29.90
CA GLN A 12 7.37 -7.76 -30.52
C GLN A 12 6.23 -8.78 -30.61
N LYS A 13 6.49 -10.06 -30.31
CA LYS A 13 5.51 -11.15 -30.42
C LYS A 13 4.84 -11.50 -29.08
N GLY A 14 5.15 -10.74 -28.03
CA GLY A 14 4.65 -10.96 -26.67
C GLY A 14 5.38 -12.08 -25.93
N HIS A 15 5.19 -12.13 -24.61
CA HIS A 15 5.95 -13.02 -23.71
C HIS A 15 5.81 -14.51 -24.05
N ARG A 16 4.65 -14.95 -24.56
CA ARG A 16 4.40 -16.35 -24.95
C ARG A 16 5.27 -16.84 -26.10
N ALA A 17 5.77 -15.95 -26.96
CA ALA A 17 6.67 -16.35 -28.05
C ALA A 17 8.04 -16.88 -27.54
N CYS A 18 8.37 -16.60 -26.27
CA CYS A 18 9.55 -17.12 -25.60
C CYS A 18 9.31 -18.48 -24.93
N GLU A 19 8.07 -18.93 -24.78
CA GLU A 19 7.67 -20.14 -24.03
C GLU A 19 8.43 -21.40 -24.47
N PRO A 20 8.58 -21.72 -25.78
CA PRO A 20 9.34 -22.90 -26.20
C PRO A 20 10.84 -22.83 -25.89
N LEU A 21 11.36 -21.64 -25.56
CA LEU A 21 12.77 -21.36 -25.34
C LEU A 21 13.12 -21.18 -23.86
N THR A 22 12.12 -20.95 -23.00
CA THR A 22 12.27 -20.75 -21.57
C THR A 22 11.85 -21.99 -20.81
N LYS A 23 12.78 -22.57 -20.03
CA LYS A 23 12.50 -23.67 -19.12
C LYS A 23 12.46 -23.25 -17.65
N LEU A 24 12.83 -21.99 -17.38
CA LEU A 24 12.79 -21.42 -16.04
C LEU A 24 11.43 -20.75 -15.87
N GLU A 25 10.57 -21.41 -15.12
CA GLU A 25 9.26 -20.91 -14.72
C GLU A 25 9.23 -20.83 -13.20
N LEU A 26 8.53 -19.81 -12.69
CA LEU A 26 8.22 -19.70 -11.27
C LEU A 26 6.74 -20.04 -11.15
N ASP A 27 6.41 -21.16 -10.52
CA ASP A 27 5.02 -21.55 -10.34
C ASP A 27 4.27 -20.56 -9.42
N ASP A 28 2.94 -20.58 -9.49
CA ASP A 28 2.09 -19.67 -8.71
C ASP A 28 2.31 -19.81 -7.20
N THR A 29 2.67 -21.00 -6.70
CA THR A 29 2.95 -21.23 -5.28
C THR A 29 4.24 -20.52 -4.86
N ALA A 30 5.28 -20.60 -5.68
CA ALA A 30 6.52 -19.90 -5.48
C ALA A 30 6.35 -18.38 -5.61
N ILE A 31 5.53 -17.89 -6.56
CA ILE A 31 5.16 -16.47 -6.67
C ILE A 31 4.48 -15.99 -5.39
N ASN A 32 3.45 -16.70 -4.93
CA ASN A 32 2.73 -16.36 -3.70
C ASN A 32 3.67 -16.36 -2.49
N THR A 33 4.54 -17.38 -2.38
CA THR A 33 5.54 -17.46 -1.30
C THR A 33 6.48 -16.25 -1.30
N LEU A 34 6.96 -15.80 -2.47
CA LEU A 34 7.80 -14.61 -2.56
C LEU A 34 7.05 -13.33 -2.18
N ILE A 35 5.78 -13.21 -2.56
CA ILE A 35 4.93 -12.08 -2.21
C ILE A 35 4.71 -12.04 -0.70
N ASP A 36 4.31 -13.15 -0.09
CA ASP A 36 4.07 -13.26 1.35
C ASP A 36 5.33 -12.92 2.15
N GLN A 37 6.48 -13.46 1.74
CA GLN A 37 7.76 -13.14 2.35
C GLN A 37 8.06 -11.63 2.27
N ARG A 38 7.80 -10.99 1.13
CA ARG A 38 8.02 -9.55 0.97
C ARG A 38 7.06 -8.73 1.82
N LEU A 39 5.79 -9.11 1.89
CA LEU A 39 4.77 -8.44 2.70
C LEU A 39 5.15 -8.51 4.19
N MET A 40 5.47 -9.70 4.70
CA MET A 40 5.91 -9.89 6.09
C MET A 40 7.18 -9.10 6.41
N GLN A 41 8.15 -9.06 5.50
CA GLN A 41 9.38 -8.27 5.68
C GLN A 41 9.09 -6.78 5.77
N ASN A 42 8.23 -6.25 4.88
CA ASN A 42 7.85 -4.85 4.88
C ASN A 42 7.13 -4.49 6.18
N GLU A 43 6.11 -5.26 6.55
CA GLU A 43 5.34 -5.04 7.78
C GLU A 43 6.24 -5.08 9.02
N SER A 44 7.06 -6.13 9.16
CA SER A 44 7.98 -6.29 10.29
C SER A 44 8.98 -5.13 10.38
N PHE A 45 9.43 -4.59 9.24
CA PHE A 45 10.32 -3.44 9.21
C PHE A 45 9.61 -2.14 9.60
N LEU A 46 8.38 -1.94 9.13
CA LEU A 46 7.57 -0.77 9.46
C LEU A 46 7.25 -0.72 10.97
N LYS A 47 6.81 -1.84 11.55
CA LYS A 47 6.43 -1.92 12.98
C LYS A 47 7.54 -1.58 13.97
N ARG A 48 8.81 -1.69 13.56
CA ARG A 48 9.97 -1.27 14.37
C ARG A 48 10.20 0.24 14.38
N GLN A 49 9.55 0.98 13.48
CA GLN A 49 9.72 2.41 13.37
C GLN A 49 8.75 3.12 14.31
N LYS A 50 9.25 4.13 15.02
CA LYS A 50 8.49 4.89 16.00
C LYS A 50 7.14 5.38 15.47
N ALA A 51 7.12 5.87 14.22
CA ALA A 51 5.91 6.38 13.58
C ALA A 51 4.80 5.34 13.37
N PHE A 52 5.15 4.05 13.35
CA PHE A 52 4.25 2.94 12.99
C PHE A 52 4.18 1.86 14.07
N LYS A 53 4.65 2.16 15.30
CA LYS A 53 4.71 1.20 16.41
C LYS A 53 3.34 0.60 16.76
N ASP A 54 2.27 1.37 16.56
CA ASP A 54 0.88 0.99 16.89
C ASP A 54 0.13 0.46 15.67
N PHE A 55 0.84 0.05 14.60
CA PHE A 55 0.26 -0.42 13.34
C PHE A 55 -0.86 -1.44 13.50
N ASP A 56 -0.71 -2.41 14.42
CA ASP A 56 -1.72 -3.46 14.66
C ASP A 56 -3.04 -2.91 15.23
N GLN A 57 -3.03 -1.69 15.77
CA GLN A 57 -4.21 -1.01 16.33
C GLN A 57 -4.88 -0.07 15.33
N TRP A 58 -4.25 0.18 14.18
CA TRP A 58 -4.80 1.06 13.15
C TRP A 58 -6.01 0.43 12.45
N PRO A 59 -6.90 1.26 11.87
CA PRO A 59 -7.91 0.77 10.92
C PRO A 59 -7.27 -0.01 9.76
N ALA A 60 -7.94 -1.08 9.31
CA ALA A 60 -7.47 -1.96 8.23
C ALA A 60 -7.15 -1.19 6.95
N ASP A 61 -7.93 -0.16 6.62
CA ASP A 61 -7.64 0.73 5.48
C ASP A 61 -6.28 1.44 5.64
N ALA A 62 -5.95 1.98 6.82
CA ALA A 62 -4.65 2.62 7.06
C ALA A 62 -3.49 1.62 6.99
N GLN A 63 -3.70 0.39 7.50
CA GLN A 63 -2.70 -0.68 7.39
C GLN A 63 -2.39 -1.00 5.92
N LEU A 64 -3.42 -1.19 5.10
CA LEU A 64 -3.26 -1.44 3.66
C LEU A 64 -2.63 -0.24 2.93
N GLY A 65 -2.99 0.99 3.30
CA GLY A 65 -2.39 2.22 2.77
C GLY A 65 -0.89 2.29 3.01
N LEU A 66 -0.46 2.01 4.25
CA LEU A 66 0.96 1.99 4.61
C LEU A 66 1.74 0.89 3.87
N LEU A 67 1.20 -0.33 3.83
CA LEU A 67 1.81 -1.47 3.13
C LEU A 67 1.93 -1.20 1.63
N SER A 68 0.92 -0.57 1.02
CA SER A 68 0.96 -0.15 -0.39
C SER A 68 2.08 0.86 -0.66
N MET A 69 2.30 1.83 0.24
CA MET A 69 3.42 2.78 0.13
C MET A 69 4.78 2.08 0.28
N ALA A 70 4.91 1.19 1.26
CA ALA A 70 6.14 0.42 1.46
C ALA A 70 6.44 -0.53 0.31
N TRP A 71 5.41 -1.07 -0.37
CA TRP A 71 5.60 -1.86 -1.59
C TRP A 71 6.20 -1.01 -2.72
N ALA A 72 5.72 0.22 -2.89
CA ALA A 72 6.18 1.10 -3.97
C ALA A 72 7.55 1.74 -3.70
N MET A 73 7.85 2.08 -2.45
CA MET A 73 9.03 2.89 -2.08
C MET A 73 10.06 2.15 -1.21
N GLY A 74 9.77 0.91 -0.80
CA GLY A 74 10.51 0.21 0.23
C GLY A 74 10.09 0.64 1.65
N PRO A 75 10.22 -0.23 2.67
CA PRO A 75 9.70 0.03 4.01
C PRO A 75 10.50 1.07 4.82
N GLY A 76 11.65 1.52 4.31
CA GLY A 76 12.49 2.57 4.91
C GLY A 76 12.11 4.01 4.51
N PHE A 77 11.01 4.21 3.78
CA PHE A 77 10.66 5.51 3.21
C PHE A 77 10.39 6.61 4.24
N SER A 78 10.01 6.26 5.48
CA SER A 78 9.56 7.20 6.52
C SER A 78 10.56 8.33 6.80
N ALA A 79 11.86 8.05 6.71
CA ALA A 79 12.93 9.02 6.91
C ALA A 79 12.83 10.22 5.94
N SER A 80 12.32 9.97 4.72
CA SER A 80 12.10 10.99 3.69
C SER A 80 10.67 11.56 3.72
N TRP A 81 9.82 11.08 4.62
CA TRP A 81 8.40 11.43 4.71
C TRP A 81 8.01 11.87 6.13
N PRO A 82 8.61 12.95 6.66
CA PRO A 82 8.43 13.35 8.06
C PRO A 82 7.00 13.77 8.38
N LYS A 83 6.30 14.47 7.48
CA LYS A 83 4.91 14.90 7.71
C LYS A 83 3.95 13.73 7.80
N PHE A 84 4.06 12.78 6.88
CA PHE A 84 3.29 11.54 6.89
C PHE A 84 3.59 10.71 8.14
N SER A 85 4.87 10.52 8.46
CA SER A 85 5.30 9.72 9.61
C SER A 85 4.80 10.33 10.93
N ALA A 86 4.88 11.65 11.08
CA ALA A 86 4.36 12.35 12.26
C ALA A 86 2.82 12.27 12.37
N ALA A 87 2.10 12.27 11.25
CA ALA A 87 0.66 12.07 11.21
C ALA A 87 0.28 10.65 11.65
N CYS A 88 0.94 9.64 11.08
CA CYS A 88 0.80 8.23 11.46
C CYS A 88 1.10 7.96 12.94
N GLU A 89 2.14 8.58 13.50
CA GLU A 89 2.49 8.43 14.93
C GLU A 89 1.34 8.85 15.85
N LYS A 90 0.53 9.82 15.41
CA LYS A 90 -0.62 10.36 16.14
C LYS A 90 -1.95 9.73 15.72
N MET A 91 -1.93 8.76 14.80
CA MET A 91 -3.11 8.22 14.11
C MET A 91 -3.99 9.30 13.46
N ASP A 92 -3.38 10.43 13.05
CA ASP A 92 -4.04 11.49 12.30
C ASP A 92 -4.08 11.11 10.81
N PHE A 93 -5.05 10.28 10.44
CA PHE A 93 -5.13 9.75 9.08
C PHE A 93 -5.64 10.76 8.04
N ASP A 94 -6.23 11.89 8.46
CA ASP A 94 -6.49 13.00 7.54
C ASP A 94 -5.19 13.64 7.09
N ALA A 95 -4.31 13.98 8.04
CA ALA A 95 -3.00 14.51 7.72
C ALA A 95 -2.14 13.48 6.96
N ALA A 96 -2.26 12.19 7.28
CA ALA A 96 -1.61 11.13 6.52
C ALA A 96 -2.10 11.09 5.05
N ALA A 97 -3.41 11.21 4.81
CA ALA A 97 -3.99 11.23 3.47
C ALA A 97 -3.49 12.40 2.62
N GLU A 98 -3.32 13.59 3.21
CA GLU A 98 -2.78 14.75 2.50
C GLU A 98 -1.27 14.65 2.26
N ASN A 99 -0.57 13.85 3.05
CA ASN A 99 0.88 13.68 2.98
C ASN A 99 1.28 12.28 2.48
N CYS A 100 0.44 11.52 1.76
CA CYS A 100 0.79 10.18 1.25
C CYS A 100 1.12 10.13 -0.26
N LYS A 101 1.07 11.27 -0.97
CA LYS A 101 1.23 11.31 -2.44
C LYS A 101 2.69 11.08 -2.87
N MET A 102 2.94 9.95 -3.52
CA MET A 102 4.27 9.59 -4.05
C MET A 102 4.58 10.32 -5.36
N SER A 103 5.86 10.48 -5.69
CA SER A 103 6.28 11.10 -6.95
C SER A 103 5.73 10.33 -8.14
N GLU A 104 5.06 11.04 -9.04
CA GLU A 104 4.53 10.51 -10.30
C GLU A 104 5.54 10.68 -11.46
N ALA A 105 6.65 11.39 -11.21
CA ALA A 105 7.66 11.69 -12.20
C ALA A 105 8.35 10.39 -12.67
N GLY A 106 8.32 10.13 -13.97
CA GLY A 106 8.91 8.93 -14.57
C GLY A 106 8.17 7.62 -14.25
N ASN A 107 7.04 7.66 -13.51
CA ASN A 107 6.27 6.47 -13.16
C ASN A 107 4.76 6.78 -13.09
N PRO A 108 4.07 6.99 -14.23
CA PRO A 108 2.65 7.30 -14.25
C PRO A 108 1.77 6.17 -13.69
N GLY A 109 2.31 4.94 -13.59
CA GLY A 109 1.64 3.80 -12.96
C GLY A 109 1.31 4.00 -11.48
N VAL A 110 1.96 4.95 -10.79
CA VAL A 110 1.67 5.26 -9.38
C VAL A 110 0.47 6.18 -9.19
N ILE A 111 0.00 6.88 -10.23
CA ILE A 111 -1.15 7.79 -10.13
C ILE A 111 -2.41 7.08 -9.56
N PRO A 112 -2.86 5.92 -10.09
CA PRO A 112 -3.98 5.21 -9.48
C PRO A 112 -3.67 4.74 -8.04
N ARG A 113 -2.43 4.37 -7.73
CA ARG A 113 -2.00 4.00 -6.38
C ARG A 113 -2.07 5.18 -5.41
N ASN A 114 -1.65 6.38 -5.82
CA ASN A 114 -1.76 7.60 -5.03
C ASN A 114 -3.21 7.90 -4.66
N ARG A 115 -4.14 7.76 -5.62
CA ARG A 115 -5.58 7.91 -5.35
C ARG A 115 -6.10 6.87 -4.37
N ALA A 116 -5.70 5.61 -4.54
CA ALA A 116 -6.09 4.52 -3.63
C ALA A 116 -5.54 4.73 -2.21
N ASN A 117 -4.25 5.08 -2.08
CA ASN A 117 -3.63 5.37 -0.78
C ASN A 117 -4.32 6.55 -0.09
N LYS A 118 -4.61 7.64 -0.82
CA LYS A 118 -5.37 8.77 -0.26
C LYS A 118 -6.75 8.32 0.25
N ARG A 119 -7.48 7.51 -0.52
CA ARG A 119 -8.78 6.95 -0.11
C ARG A 119 -8.68 6.10 1.16
N LEU A 120 -7.68 5.22 1.22
CA LEU A 120 -7.45 4.33 2.36
C LEU A 120 -7.24 5.13 3.65
N PHE A 121 -6.40 6.16 3.64
CA PHE A 121 -6.21 7.01 4.82
C PHE A 121 -7.45 7.86 5.16
N GLN A 122 -8.20 8.36 4.16
CA GLN A 122 -9.47 9.05 4.40
C GLN A 122 -10.53 8.13 5.05
N ASN A 123 -10.64 6.88 4.59
CA ASN A 123 -11.52 5.89 5.20
C ASN A 123 -11.09 5.60 6.64
N ALA A 124 -9.79 5.43 6.89
CA ALA A 124 -9.29 5.24 8.24
C ALA A 124 -9.63 6.41 9.18
N ALA A 125 -9.56 7.65 8.70
CA ALA A 125 -10.00 8.82 9.45
C ALA A 125 -11.51 8.79 9.76
N ALA A 126 -12.33 8.34 8.80
CA ALA A 126 -13.77 8.15 9.02
C ALA A 126 -14.09 7.04 10.03
N VAL A 127 -13.34 5.93 9.99
CA VAL A 127 -13.45 4.85 10.98
C VAL A 127 -13.17 5.38 12.37
N LEU A 128 -12.03 6.06 12.60
CA LEU A 128 -11.70 6.60 13.92
C LEU A 128 -12.75 7.60 14.43
N ALA A 129 -13.34 8.40 13.53
CA ALA A 129 -14.37 9.37 13.90
C ALA A 129 -15.72 8.73 14.25
N GLY A 130 -16.00 7.49 13.82
CA GLY A 130 -17.32 6.86 13.98
C GLY A 130 -17.34 5.53 14.73
N GLU A 131 -16.19 4.92 15.01
CA GLU A 131 -16.13 3.64 15.71
C GLU A 131 -16.62 3.74 17.17
N GLY A 132 -16.43 4.88 17.83
CA GLY A 132 -16.92 5.12 19.20
C GLY A 132 -18.44 5.09 19.31
N ASP A 133 -19.13 5.48 18.24
CA ASP A 133 -20.60 5.49 18.15
C ASP A 133 -21.14 4.23 17.45
N GLY A 134 -20.27 3.28 17.08
CA GLY A 134 -20.64 2.02 16.44
C GLY A 134 -20.94 2.10 14.93
N PHE A 135 -20.65 3.22 14.26
CA PHE A 135 -20.87 3.36 12.80
C PHE A 135 -19.92 2.48 11.98
N TYR A 136 -18.68 2.33 12.45
CA TYR A 136 -17.63 1.60 11.75
C TYR A 136 -16.84 0.70 12.69
N LYS A 137 -16.12 -0.28 12.11
CA LYS A 137 -15.24 -1.19 12.83
C LYS A 137 -13.85 -1.18 12.21
N ARG A 138 -12.82 -0.99 13.02
CA ARG A 138 -11.44 -0.84 12.55
C ARG A 138 -10.87 -2.07 11.85
N GLU A 139 -11.36 -3.26 12.17
CA GLU A 139 -10.94 -4.52 11.55
C GLU A 139 -11.53 -4.75 10.14
N ILE A 140 -12.53 -3.95 9.73
CA ILE A 140 -13.12 -4.06 8.40
C ILE A 140 -12.32 -3.21 7.42
N LEU A 141 -11.91 -3.83 6.31
CA LEU A 141 -11.38 -3.12 5.15
C LEU A 141 -12.55 -2.59 4.32
N TYR A 142 -12.71 -1.26 4.28
CA TYR A 142 -13.81 -0.62 3.57
C TYR A 142 -13.48 -0.24 2.12
N TYR A 143 -12.20 -0.02 1.81
CA TYR A 143 -11.76 0.16 0.42
C TYR A 143 -12.30 -0.96 -0.50
N PRO A 144 -12.85 -0.62 -1.69
CA PRO A 144 -12.75 0.66 -2.40
C PRO A 144 -13.87 1.68 -2.10
N GLN A 145 -14.72 1.42 -1.10
CA GLN A 145 -15.83 2.32 -0.76
C GLN A 145 -15.32 3.66 -0.20
N VAL A 146 -16.21 4.64 -0.21
CA VAL A 146 -16.00 5.96 0.38
C VAL A 146 -16.75 6.03 1.69
N LEU A 147 -16.03 6.14 2.80
CA LEU A 147 -16.67 6.40 4.08
C LEU A 147 -16.86 7.90 4.30
N LEU A 148 -17.94 8.23 4.98
CA LEU A 148 -18.21 9.60 5.46
C LEU A 148 -18.01 9.64 6.97
N LYS A 149 -17.41 10.72 7.45
CA LYS A 149 -17.34 10.99 8.88
C LYS A 149 -18.76 11.27 9.40
N PRO A 150 -19.13 10.72 10.57
CA PRO A 150 -20.39 11.09 11.22
C PRO A 150 -20.44 12.60 11.47
N VAL A 151 -21.64 13.19 11.32
CA VAL A 151 -21.89 14.59 11.66
C VAL A 151 -22.31 14.64 13.12
N ILE A 152 -21.51 15.28 13.97
CA ILE A 152 -21.91 15.56 15.34
C ILE A 152 -22.85 16.77 15.32
N ILE A 153 -24.13 16.55 15.63
CA ILE A 153 -25.09 17.64 15.85
C ILE A 153 -25.09 17.92 17.35
N SER A 154 -24.44 19.01 17.76
CA SER A 154 -24.52 19.52 19.13
C SER A 154 -25.84 20.28 19.29
N ASN A 155 -26.66 19.90 20.28
CA ASN A 155 -27.84 20.65 20.73
C ASN A 155 -27.46 21.79 21.67
#